data_AF-A0A383E2Q6-F1
#
_entry.id   AF-A0A383E2Q6-F1
#
_cell.length_a   1.000
_cell.length_b   1.000
_cell.length_c   1.000
_cell.angle_alpha   90.00
_cell.angle_beta   90.00
_cell.angle_gamma   90.00
#
_symmetry.space_group_name_H-M   'P 1'
#
loop_
_entity.id
_entity.type
_entity.pdbx_description
1 polymer ?
#
loop_
_entity_poly.entity_id
_entity_poly.type
_entity_poly.pdbx_seq_one_letter_code
_entity_poly.pdbx_strand_id
1 'polypeptide(L)'
;VTFTLAVSAWAPAQTQTQPFRDVPIPRASGQSVTPAFEGWYQNADGTFSLSFGYFNRNGEERLDIPVGVNNRLEPGPADRGQPTHFLPRRQTGVFTIDVPADFGDQQVTWTLVSHGQTIAI
;
A
#
# COMPACT_ATOMS: atom_id res chain seq x y z
N VAL A 1 -14.48 44.53 -52.53
CA VAL A 1 -14.06 43.75 -51.34
C VAL A 1 -15.32 43.07 -50.81
N THR A 2 -15.44 41.76 -50.96
CA THR A 2 -16.66 41.01 -50.61
C THR A 2 -16.40 40.27 -49.30
N PHE A 3 -17.16 40.55 -48.24
CA PHE A 3 -17.06 39.85 -46.96
C PHE A 3 -18.05 38.68 -46.90
N THR A 4 -17.55 37.48 -46.62
CA THR A 4 -18.37 36.30 -46.39
C THR A 4 -18.57 36.11 -44.89
N LEU A 5 -19.82 36.08 -44.42
CA LEU A 5 -20.14 35.79 -43.02
C LEU A 5 -20.15 34.27 -42.81
N ALA A 6 -19.35 33.78 -41.87
CA ALA A 6 -19.44 32.42 -41.38
C ALA A 6 -20.43 32.37 -40.21
N VAL A 7 -21.45 31.51 -40.31
CA VAL A 7 -22.39 31.25 -39.22
C VAL A 7 -21.83 30.09 -38.40
N SER A 8 -21.44 30.35 -37.15
CA SER A 8 -21.03 29.31 -36.22
C SER A 8 -22.27 28.56 -35.71
N ALA A 9 -22.36 27.26 -35.98
CA ALA A 9 -23.37 26.40 -35.38
C ALA A 9 -22.95 26.08 -33.94
N TRP A 10 -23.82 26.38 -32.97
CA TRP A 10 -23.64 25.96 -31.59
C TRP A 10 -24.11 24.52 -31.46
N ALA A 11 -23.20 23.61 -31.05
CA ALA A 11 -23.57 22.24 -30.73
C ALA A 11 -24.13 22.18 -29.30
N PRO A 12 -25.23 21.46 -29.05
CA PRO A 12 -25.72 21.28 -27.69
C PRO A 12 -24.71 20.47 -26.86
N ALA A 13 -24.45 20.91 -25.63
CA ALA A 13 -23.65 20.15 -24.69
C ALA A 13 -24.33 18.80 -24.44
N GLN A 14 -23.66 17.70 -24.79
CA GLN A 14 -24.14 16.36 -24.46
C GLN A 14 -23.85 16.10 -22.99
N THR A 15 -24.92 15.98 -22.18
CA THR A 15 -24.82 15.52 -20.80
C THR A 15 -24.32 14.09 -20.79
N GLN A 16 -23.01 13.87 -20.53
CA GLN A 16 -22.51 12.54 -20.25
C GLN A 16 -23.04 12.10 -18.89
N THR A 17 -24.10 11.28 -18.90
CA THR A 17 -24.47 10.47 -17.74
C THR A 17 -23.39 9.41 -17.58
N GLN A 18 -22.39 9.67 -16.74
CA GLN A 18 -21.46 8.64 -16.30
C GLN A 18 -22.29 7.61 -15.54
N PRO A 19 -22.42 6.35 -16.01
CA PRO A 19 -23.07 5.33 -15.21
C PRO A 19 -22.29 5.24 -13.90
N PHE A 20 -23.02 5.24 -12.77
CA PHE A 20 -22.42 4.91 -11.48
C PHE A 20 -21.65 3.60 -11.66
N ARG A 21 -20.31 3.66 -11.59
CA ARG A 21 -19.51 2.44 -11.59
C ARG A 21 -19.81 1.76 -10.27
N ASP A 22 -20.28 0.51 -10.33
CA ASP A 22 -20.41 -0.33 -9.14
C ASP A 22 -19.08 -0.33 -8.40
N VAL A 23 -19.04 0.30 -7.23
CA VAL A 23 -17.86 0.25 -6.37
C VAL A 23 -17.78 -1.18 -5.84
N PRO A 24 -16.70 -1.93 -6.09
CA PRO A 24 -16.60 -3.30 -5.60
C PRO A 24 -16.73 -3.30 -4.07
N ILE A 25 -17.70 -4.05 -3.56
CA ILE A 25 -17.86 -4.24 -2.11
C ILE A 25 -16.64 -5.03 -1.62
N PRO A 26 -15.93 -4.55 -0.57
CA PRO A 26 -14.83 -5.30 0.02
C PRO A 26 -15.30 -6.70 0.45
N ARG A 27 -14.50 -7.72 0.13
CA ARG A 27 -14.79 -9.08 0.61
C ARG A 27 -14.62 -9.13 2.12
N ALA A 28 -15.50 -9.84 2.82
CA ALA A 28 -15.44 -9.96 4.27
C ALA A 28 -14.17 -10.71 4.75
N SER A 29 -13.75 -11.76 4.02
CA SER A 29 -12.63 -12.64 4.36
C SER A 29 -11.98 -13.28 3.12
N GLY A 30 -10.88 -14.02 3.32
CA GLY A 30 -10.23 -14.84 2.29
C GLY A 30 -9.35 -14.06 1.32
N GLN A 31 -8.92 -12.85 1.69
CA GLN A 31 -8.04 -12.00 0.89
C GLN A 31 -6.69 -11.79 1.57
N SER A 32 -5.65 -11.54 0.77
CA SER A 32 -4.30 -11.29 1.26
C SER A 32 -4.15 -10.04 2.13
N VAL A 33 -3.12 -10.07 2.96
CA VAL A 33 -2.50 -8.89 3.56
C VAL A 33 -1.33 -8.45 2.69
N THR A 34 -1.29 -7.16 2.35
CA THR A 34 -0.22 -6.55 1.58
C THR A 34 0.64 -5.68 2.50
N PRO A 35 1.96 -5.93 2.63
CA PRO A 35 2.84 -5.00 3.32
C PRO A 35 2.94 -3.69 2.51
N ALA A 36 3.21 -2.58 3.20
CA ALA A 36 3.35 -1.26 2.59
C ALA A 36 4.59 -0.56 3.16
N PHE A 37 5.49 -0.13 2.27
CA PHE A 37 6.56 0.79 2.65
C PHE A 37 6.01 2.20 2.58
N GLU A 38 6.14 2.94 3.67
CA GLU A 38 5.50 4.26 3.84
C GLU A 38 6.49 5.41 3.73
N GLY A 39 7.77 5.08 3.47
CA GLY A 39 8.85 6.04 3.34
C GLY A 39 9.85 5.93 4.48
N TRP A 40 10.73 6.91 4.54
CA TRP A 40 11.80 6.97 5.52
C TRP A 40 11.98 8.40 6.02
N TYR A 41 12.57 8.54 7.20
CA TYR A 41 12.99 9.82 7.75
C TYR A 41 14.36 9.70 8.42
N GLN A 42 15.12 10.80 8.41
CA GLN A 42 16.42 10.85 9.07
C GLN A 42 16.25 11.16 10.57
N ASN A 43 16.99 10.44 11.40
CA ASN A 43 17.06 10.62 12.84
C ASN A 43 18.11 11.66 13.22
N ALA A 44 18.05 12.17 14.45
CA ALA A 44 18.95 13.22 14.95
C ALA A 44 20.43 12.80 14.98
N ASP A 45 20.70 11.49 15.09
CA ASP A 45 22.05 10.90 15.07
C ASP A 45 22.57 10.59 13.66
N GLY A 46 21.79 10.95 12.62
CA GLY A 46 22.15 10.72 11.22
C GLY A 46 21.72 9.37 10.67
N THR A 47 21.20 8.45 11.49
CA THR A 47 20.58 7.20 11.02
C THR A 47 19.26 7.46 10.31
N PHE A 48 18.65 6.44 9.70
CA PHE A 48 17.34 6.54 9.07
C PHE A 48 16.37 5.54 9.68
N SER A 49 15.10 5.92 9.82
CA SER A 49 14.02 5.01 10.15
C SER A 49 13.18 4.74 8.90
N LEU A 50 13.03 3.47 8.56
CA LEU A 50 12.15 2.99 7.49
C LEU A 50 10.77 2.67 8.09
N SER A 51 9.71 3.33 7.62
CA SER A 51 8.35 3.14 8.16
C SER A 51 7.55 2.16 7.32
N PHE A 52 6.84 1.26 7.98
CA PHE A 52 6.01 0.25 7.34
C PHE A 52 4.58 0.27 7.87
N GLY A 53 3.67 -0.11 6.99
CA GLY A 53 2.26 -0.37 7.28
C GLY A 53 1.78 -1.59 6.51
N TYR A 54 0.48 -1.86 6.54
CA TYR A 54 -0.10 -2.92 5.72
C TYR A 54 -1.53 -2.62 5.33
N PHE A 55 -2.00 -3.29 4.28
CA PHE A 55 -3.41 -3.35 3.93
C PHE A 55 -3.91 -4.79 4.01
N ASN A 56 -4.74 -5.06 5.02
CA ASN A 56 -5.55 -6.26 5.07
C ASN A 56 -6.78 -6.02 4.17
N ARG A 57 -6.85 -6.75 3.06
CA ARG A 57 -7.89 -6.58 2.04
C ARG A 57 -9.26 -7.09 2.49
N ASN A 58 -9.32 -7.79 3.62
CA ASN A 58 -10.55 -8.26 4.23
C ASN A 58 -11.29 -7.12 4.94
N GLY A 59 -12.61 -7.13 4.83
CA GLY A 59 -13.50 -6.19 5.52
C GLY A 59 -13.67 -6.52 7.00
N GLU A 60 -13.61 -7.80 7.37
CA GLU A 60 -13.94 -8.27 8.72
C GLU A 60 -12.86 -9.19 9.29
N GLU A 61 -12.28 -10.07 8.47
CA GLU A 61 -11.28 -11.04 8.91
C GLU A 61 -10.01 -10.37 9.46
N ARG A 62 -9.65 -10.78 10.68
CA ARG A 62 -8.35 -10.55 11.29
C ARG A 62 -7.48 -11.77 11.03
N LEU A 63 -6.20 -11.55 10.78
CA LEU A 63 -5.24 -12.63 10.52
C LEU A 63 -4.17 -12.64 11.59
N ASP A 64 -3.90 -13.81 12.14
CA ASP A 64 -2.75 -14.05 13.01
C ASP A 64 -1.65 -14.71 12.18
N ILE A 65 -0.57 -13.98 11.92
CA ILE A 65 0.58 -14.46 11.15
C ILE A 65 1.83 -14.25 12.02
N PRO A 66 2.24 -15.28 12.80
CA PRO A 66 3.40 -15.17 13.67
C PRO A 66 4.67 -14.98 12.86
N VAL A 67 5.69 -14.38 13.48
CA VAL A 67 7.01 -14.24 12.85
C VAL A 67 7.53 -15.62 12.41
N GLY A 68 8.02 -15.70 11.18
CA GLY A 68 8.48 -16.95 10.57
C GLY A 68 8.39 -16.90 9.05
N VAL A 69 8.35 -18.05 8.39
CA VAL A 69 8.37 -18.13 6.91
C VAL A 69 7.29 -17.28 6.23
N ASN A 70 6.13 -17.09 6.88
CA ASN A 70 4.98 -16.35 6.37
C ASN A 70 4.94 -14.88 6.80
N ASN A 71 5.83 -14.44 7.71
CA ASN A 71 5.94 -13.07 8.17
C ASN A 71 7.39 -12.82 8.62
N ARG A 72 8.23 -12.36 7.69
CA ARG A 72 9.66 -12.18 7.95
C ARG A 72 10.24 -10.96 7.25
N LEU A 73 11.25 -10.40 7.88
CA LEU A 73 12.11 -9.37 7.33
C LEU A 73 13.47 -9.96 6.95
N GLU A 74 13.99 -9.52 5.81
CA GLU A 74 15.29 -9.94 5.27
C GLU A 74 16.01 -8.69 4.71
N PRO A 75 17.34 -8.59 4.76
CA PRO A 75 18.28 -9.49 5.43
C PRO A 75 18.31 -9.29 6.95
N GLY A 76 18.96 -10.24 7.65
CA GLY A 76 19.13 -10.21 9.10
C GLY A 76 18.11 -11.06 9.84
N PRO A 77 17.80 -10.74 11.11
CA PRO A 77 16.79 -11.44 11.88
C PRO A 77 15.40 -11.30 11.24
N ALA A 78 14.67 -12.41 11.17
CA ALA A 78 13.30 -12.43 10.65
C ALA A 78 12.36 -11.54 11.47
N ASP A 79 12.59 -11.42 12.78
CA ASP A 79 11.86 -10.53 13.69
C ASP A 79 12.59 -9.19 13.81
N ARG A 80 11.91 -8.10 13.45
CA ARG A 80 12.35 -6.74 13.74
C ARG A 80 11.19 -5.87 14.24
N GLY A 81 10.23 -6.48 14.93
CA GLY A 81 9.10 -5.77 15.53
C GLY A 81 7.89 -5.58 14.61
N GLN A 82 7.84 -6.31 13.49
CA GLN A 82 6.65 -6.31 12.64
C GLN A 82 5.43 -6.93 13.35
N PRO A 83 4.20 -6.52 13.03
CA PRO A 83 3.00 -7.04 13.68
C PRO A 83 2.78 -8.52 13.38
N THR A 84 2.19 -9.23 14.35
CA THR A 84 1.74 -10.63 14.19
C THR A 84 0.21 -10.76 14.13
N HIS A 85 -0.52 -9.69 14.46
CA HIS A 85 -1.97 -9.62 14.37
C HIS A 85 -2.40 -8.52 13.40
N PHE A 86 -3.08 -8.91 12.32
CA PHE A 86 -3.42 -8.05 11.19
C PHE A 86 -4.91 -7.70 11.22
N LEU A 87 -5.22 -6.49 11.66
CA LEU A 87 -6.57 -5.93 11.69
C LEU A 87 -7.08 -5.66 10.27
N PRO A 88 -8.40 -5.59 10.04
CA PRO A 88 -8.95 -5.26 8.73
C PRO A 88 -8.45 -3.89 8.24
N ARG A 89 -8.46 -3.73 6.91
CA ARG A 89 -8.16 -2.47 6.22
C ARG A 89 -6.72 -1.98 6.40
N ARG A 90 -6.52 -0.67 6.24
CA ARG A 90 -5.20 -0.02 6.22
C ARG A 90 -4.77 0.28 7.63
N GLN A 91 -3.57 -0.18 7.96
CA GLN A 91 -2.85 0.22 9.16
C GLN A 91 -1.55 0.88 8.71
N THR A 92 -1.31 2.09 9.21
CA THR A 92 -0.21 2.99 8.82
C THR A 92 0.76 3.12 9.99
N GLY A 93 2.07 3.19 9.72
CA GLY A 93 3.12 3.41 10.71
C GLY A 93 3.13 2.35 11.80
N VAL A 94 2.88 1.09 11.46
CA VAL A 94 2.69 0.01 12.44
C VAL A 94 4.00 -0.45 13.07
N PHE A 95 5.12 -0.26 12.38
CA PHE A 95 6.46 -0.38 12.94
C PHE A 95 7.49 0.35 12.07
N THR A 96 8.68 0.56 12.63
CA THR A 96 9.83 1.12 11.93
C THR A 96 11.05 0.22 12.07
N ILE A 97 11.98 0.35 11.13
CA ILE A 97 13.30 -0.28 11.20
C ILE A 97 14.36 0.81 11.11
N ASP A 98 15.22 0.90 12.11
CA ASP A 98 16.36 1.80 12.06
C ASP A 98 17.50 1.16 11.25
N VAL A 99 18.09 1.96 10.36
CA VAL A 99 19.19 1.62 9.47
C VAL A 99 20.29 2.67 9.55
N PRO A 100 21.57 2.30 9.36
CA PRO A 100 22.68 3.22 9.56
C PRO A 100 22.72 4.36 8.53
N ALA A 101 23.51 5.40 8.82
CA ALA A 101 23.63 6.58 7.97
C ALA A 101 24.18 6.28 6.56
N ASP A 102 24.89 5.16 6.39
CA ASP A 102 25.47 4.69 5.13
C ASP A 102 24.62 3.62 4.42
N PHE A 103 23.34 3.47 4.80
CA PHE A 103 22.43 2.45 4.25
C PHE A 103 22.31 2.48 2.71
N GLY A 104 22.34 3.66 2.10
CA GLY A 104 22.45 3.83 0.64
C GLY A 104 21.43 3.01 -0.17
N ASP A 105 21.94 2.15 -1.06
CA ASP A 105 21.14 1.29 -1.95
C ASP A 105 20.81 -0.10 -1.35
N GLN A 106 21.13 -0.32 -0.07
CA GLN A 106 20.76 -1.55 0.62
C GLN A 106 19.23 -1.67 0.72
N GLN A 107 18.76 -2.90 0.89
CA GLN A 107 17.33 -3.19 0.90
C GLN A 107 16.95 -3.94 2.16
N VAL A 108 15.73 -3.66 2.62
CA VAL A 108 15.01 -4.49 3.57
C VAL A 108 13.74 -4.95 2.88
N THR A 109 13.52 -6.26 2.87
CA THR A 109 12.36 -6.90 2.29
C THR A 109 11.45 -7.40 3.39
N TRP A 110 10.17 -7.01 3.36
CA TRP A 110 9.15 -7.58 4.26
C TRP A 110 8.24 -8.53 3.47
N THR A 111 8.30 -9.82 3.80
CA THR A 111 7.44 -10.84 3.18
C THR A 111 6.26 -11.20 4.07
N LEU A 112 5.06 -11.15 3.51
CA LEU A 112 3.83 -11.68 4.09
C LEU A 112 3.24 -12.79 3.21
N VAL A 113 2.82 -13.88 3.84
CA VAL A 113 2.08 -14.97 3.19
C VAL A 113 0.74 -15.15 3.89
N SER A 114 -0.35 -14.99 3.15
CA SER A 114 -1.72 -15.17 3.65
C SER A 114 -2.62 -15.71 2.56
N HIS A 115 -3.53 -16.62 2.91
CA HIS A 115 -4.48 -17.22 1.96
C HIS A 115 -3.81 -17.75 0.68
N GLY A 116 -2.63 -18.37 0.82
CA GLY A 116 -1.85 -18.92 -0.30
C GLY A 116 -1.17 -17.88 -1.20
N GLN A 117 -1.24 -16.59 -0.87
CA GLN A 117 -0.58 -15.52 -1.60
C GLN A 117 0.65 -15.01 -0.85
N THR A 118 1.79 -14.96 -1.55
CA THR A 118 3.02 -14.33 -1.05
C THR A 118 3.14 -12.93 -1.63
N ILE A 119 3.31 -11.93 -0.76
CA ILE A 119 3.58 -10.55 -1.16
C ILE A 119 4.81 -10.08 -0.39
N ALA A 120 5.78 -9.54 -1.13
CA ALA A 120 6.99 -8.96 -0.57
C ALA A 120 7.22 -7.57 -1.20
N ILE A 121 7.72 -6.65 -0.39
CA ILE A 121 8.12 -5.29 -0.77
C ILE A 121 9.54 -5.01 -0.32
#